data_AF-A0A6G3XZK7-F1
#
_entry.id   AF-A0A6G3XZK7-F1
#
_cell.length_a   1.000
_cell.length_b   1.000
_cell.length_c   1.000
_cell.angle_alpha   90.00
_cell.angle_beta   90.00
_cell.angle_gamma   90.00
#
_symmetry.space_group_name_H-M   'P 1'
#
loop_
_entity.id
_entity.type
_entity.pdbx_description
1 polymer ?
#
loop_
_entity_poly.entity_id
_entity_poly.type
_entity_poly.pdbx_seq_one_letter_code
_entity_poly.pdbx_strand_id
1 'polypeptide(L)'
;NGKAGTIMLILAVGMCFSGAANSVRELIKERVIYERERATGLSRSAYLMSKVIVLGVITAFQGVIICGIGFATRDLPAEGLIMPPAVEICLSIIALGFTSMMFGLVISSLVKTSEKTMPLLVMFAIIQVVFTGVLFQVYGSPGLEQFAWLMPSRWAMAAAGTTLDLAHLMPPWDPKNPTDLDPLWEHTASQWGINIAVLLALGVICGFAVARLLRRHEPEVMRK
;
A
#
# COMPACT_ATOMS: atom_id res chain seq x y z
N ASN A 1 -17.65 0.25 19.74
CA ASN A 1 -17.49 -0.07 18.30
C ASN A 1 -16.22 -0.89 18.01
N GLY A 2 -15.98 -2.01 18.70
CA GLY A 2 -14.76 -2.82 18.50
C GLY A 2 -14.61 -3.51 17.13
N LYS A 3 -15.64 -3.45 16.27
CA LYS A 3 -15.62 -4.05 14.92
C LYS A 3 -14.94 -3.16 13.87
N ALA A 4 -14.74 -1.87 14.15
CA ALA A 4 -14.18 -0.91 13.19
C ALA A 4 -12.77 -1.31 12.73
N GLY A 5 -11.90 -1.71 13.66
CA GLY A 5 -10.55 -2.19 13.36
C GLY A 5 -10.55 -3.41 12.44
N THR A 6 -11.39 -4.42 12.72
CA THR A 6 -11.49 -5.63 11.88
C THR A 6 -12.03 -5.33 10.48
N ILE A 7 -13.00 -4.42 10.36
CA ILE A 7 -13.53 -4.02 9.05
C ILE A 7 -12.44 -3.32 8.24
N MET A 8 -11.74 -2.36 8.84
CA MET A 8 -10.64 -1.66 8.18
C MET A 8 -9.52 -2.61 7.79
N LEU A 9 -9.18 -3.58 8.64
CA LEU A 9 -8.23 -4.63 8.32
C LEU A 9 -8.64 -5.39 7.05
N ILE A 10 -9.91 -5.80 6.93
CA ILE A 10 -10.40 -6.53 5.75
C ILE A 10 -10.31 -5.66 4.50
N LEU A 11 -10.73 -4.39 4.58
CA LEU A 11 -10.65 -3.44 3.45
C LEU A 11 -9.20 -3.19 3.02
N ALA A 12 -8.31 -2.94 3.99
CA ALA A 12 -6.90 -2.68 3.75
C ALA A 12 -6.20 -3.91 3.14
N VAL A 13 -6.42 -5.09 3.68
CA VAL A 13 -5.83 -6.34 3.16
C VAL A 13 -6.37 -6.66 1.77
N GLY A 14 -7.68 -6.52 1.55
CA GLY A 14 -8.30 -6.71 0.24
C GLY A 14 -7.72 -5.78 -0.81
N MET A 15 -7.59 -4.49 -0.47
CA MET A 15 -7.03 -3.49 -1.38
C MET A 15 -5.54 -3.71 -1.64
N CYS A 16 -4.78 -4.00 -0.58
CA CYS A 16 -3.36 -4.28 -0.68
C CYS A 16 -3.07 -5.50 -1.56
N PHE A 17 -3.81 -6.60 -1.35
CA PHE A 17 -3.72 -7.80 -2.17
C PHE A 17 -4.09 -7.51 -3.63
N SER A 18 -5.21 -6.82 -3.89
CA SER A 18 -5.65 -6.48 -5.25
C SER A 18 -4.62 -5.60 -5.98
N GLY A 19 -4.13 -4.56 -5.32
CA GLY A 19 -3.15 -3.64 -5.92
C GLY A 19 -1.85 -4.35 -6.30
N ALA A 20 -1.30 -5.16 -5.40
CA ALA A 20 -0.11 -5.96 -5.69
C ALA A 20 -0.37 -7.03 -6.76
N ALA A 21 -1.54 -7.69 -6.75
CA ALA A 21 -1.90 -8.71 -7.73
C ALA A 21 -1.97 -8.17 -9.16
N ASN A 22 -2.46 -6.93 -9.35
CA ASN A 22 -2.56 -6.28 -10.66
C ASN A 22 -1.19 -6.12 -11.36
N SER A 23 -0.11 -6.04 -10.59
CA SER A 23 1.21 -5.63 -11.08
C SER A 23 2.28 -6.70 -10.99
N VAL A 24 2.13 -7.70 -10.09
CA VAL A 24 3.18 -8.68 -9.78
C VAL A 24 3.65 -9.52 -10.97
N ARG A 25 2.82 -9.67 -12.01
CA ARG A 25 3.15 -10.43 -13.23
C ARG A 25 3.41 -9.56 -14.46
N GLU A 26 3.20 -8.26 -14.36
CA GLU A 26 3.10 -7.40 -15.53
C GLU A 26 4.41 -7.32 -16.30
N LEU A 27 5.53 -7.07 -15.60
CA LEU A 27 6.85 -6.91 -16.22
C LEU A 27 7.40 -8.25 -16.75
N ILE A 28 7.00 -9.36 -16.16
CA ILE A 28 7.46 -10.70 -16.57
C ILE A 28 6.80 -11.11 -17.88
N LYS A 29 5.49 -10.87 -18.02
CA LYS A 29 4.73 -11.22 -19.23
C LYS A 29 5.22 -10.46 -20.45
N GLU A 30 5.60 -9.20 -20.28
CA GLU A 30 5.98 -8.31 -21.37
C GLU A 30 7.49 -8.20 -21.59
N ARG A 31 8.31 -8.89 -20.80
CA ARG A 31 9.77 -8.77 -20.84
C ARG A 31 10.33 -8.86 -22.26
N VAL A 32 9.90 -9.86 -23.05
CA VAL A 32 10.39 -10.07 -24.43
C VAL A 32 10.01 -8.92 -25.35
N ILE A 33 8.83 -8.32 -25.15
CA ILE A 33 8.36 -7.16 -25.93
C ILE A 33 9.19 -5.93 -25.54
N TYR A 34 9.34 -5.69 -24.24
CA TYR A 34 10.13 -4.58 -23.71
C TYR A 34 11.59 -4.61 -24.21
N GLU A 35 12.24 -5.78 -24.20
CA GLU A 35 13.61 -5.94 -24.70
C GLU A 35 13.72 -5.60 -26.20
N ARG A 36 12.70 -5.97 -27.01
CA ARG A 36 12.63 -5.65 -28.45
C ARG A 36 12.40 -4.16 -28.70
N GLU A 37 11.42 -3.55 -28.02
CA GLU A 37 11.12 -2.11 -28.18
C GLU A 37 12.22 -1.21 -27.61
N ARG A 38 12.96 -1.71 -26.60
CA ARG A 38 14.12 -0.98 -26.09
C ARG A 38 15.26 -0.95 -27.10
N ALA A 39 15.44 -2.01 -27.88
CA ALA A 39 16.44 -2.05 -28.97
C ALA A 39 16.15 -1.03 -30.08
N THR A 40 14.89 -0.60 -30.23
CA THR A 40 14.46 0.43 -31.20
C THR A 40 14.36 1.83 -30.60
N GLY A 41 14.71 2.02 -29.31
CA GLY A 41 14.85 3.34 -28.69
C GLY A 41 13.80 3.70 -27.62
N LEU A 42 12.90 2.79 -27.22
CA LEU A 42 11.88 3.07 -26.21
C LEU A 42 12.48 3.56 -24.89
N SER A 43 12.03 4.70 -24.35
CA SER A 43 12.49 5.18 -23.04
C SER A 43 11.99 4.31 -21.88
N ARG A 44 12.88 3.94 -20.96
CA ARG A 44 12.57 3.18 -19.73
C ARG A 44 11.55 3.89 -18.84
N SER A 45 11.71 5.21 -18.69
CA SER A 45 10.82 6.01 -17.85
C SER A 45 9.44 6.13 -18.48
N ALA A 46 9.35 6.24 -19.81
CA ALA A 46 8.07 6.25 -20.51
C ALA A 46 7.32 4.92 -20.33
N TYR A 47 8.04 3.78 -20.46
CA TYR A 47 7.48 2.46 -20.21
C TYR A 47 6.97 2.32 -18.77
N LEU A 48 7.80 2.66 -17.78
CA LEU A 48 7.42 2.55 -16.36
C LEU A 48 6.25 3.48 -16.03
N MET A 49 6.28 4.73 -16.48
CA MET A 49 5.20 5.69 -16.22
C MET A 49 3.88 5.25 -16.87
N SER A 50 3.92 4.66 -18.07
CA SER A 50 2.74 4.06 -18.70
C SER A 50 2.11 2.99 -17.79
N LYS A 51 2.93 2.09 -17.23
CA LYS A 51 2.44 1.07 -16.30
C LYS A 51 1.89 1.66 -15.01
N VAL A 52 2.59 2.62 -14.40
CA VAL A 52 2.16 3.26 -13.15
C VAL A 52 0.84 4.00 -13.33
N ILE A 53 0.66 4.72 -14.44
CA ILE A 53 -0.57 5.47 -14.71
C ILE A 53 -1.74 4.52 -14.98
N VAL A 54 -1.58 3.56 -15.90
CA VAL A 54 -2.68 2.66 -16.28
C VAL A 54 -3.11 1.77 -15.11
N LEU A 55 -2.15 1.10 -14.47
CA LEU A 55 -2.46 0.26 -13.31
C LEU A 55 -2.93 1.11 -12.13
N GLY A 56 -2.38 2.31 -11.95
CA GLY A 56 -2.78 3.24 -10.90
C GLY A 56 -4.25 3.66 -11.02
N VAL A 57 -4.73 3.96 -12.23
CA VAL A 57 -6.15 4.29 -12.48
C VAL A 57 -7.05 3.09 -12.17
N ILE A 58 -6.67 1.89 -12.61
CA ILE A 58 -7.42 0.65 -12.32
C ILE A 58 -7.49 0.40 -10.81
N THR A 59 -6.37 0.53 -10.13
CA THR A 59 -6.25 0.34 -8.67
C THR A 59 -7.01 1.42 -7.90
N ALA A 60 -7.03 2.67 -8.35
CA ALA A 60 -7.85 3.72 -7.75
C ALA A 60 -9.34 3.41 -7.88
N PHE A 61 -9.78 2.97 -9.06
CA PHE A 61 -11.16 2.57 -9.29
C PHE A 61 -11.56 1.35 -8.42
N GLN A 62 -10.69 0.35 -8.29
CA GLN A 62 -10.88 -0.78 -7.36
C GLN A 62 -11.01 -0.30 -5.92
N GLY A 63 -10.20 0.67 -5.49
CA GLY A 63 -10.27 1.26 -4.16
C GLY A 63 -11.62 1.92 -3.89
N VAL A 64 -12.14 2.70 -4.84
CA VAL A 64 -13.48 3.30 -4.74
C VAL A 64 -14.56 2.23 -4.58
N ILE A 65 -14.50 1.15 -5.36
CA ILE A 65 -15.48 0.05 -5.27
C ILE A 65 -15.40 -0.63 -3.89
N ILE A 66 -14.19 -0.97 -3.43
CA ILE A 66 -13.98 -1.63 -2.14
C ILE A 66 -14.50 -0.75 -1.00
N CYS A 67 -14.20 0.54 -1.02
CA CYS A 67 -14.70 1.50 -0.05
C CYS A 67 -16.22 1.67 -0.14
N GLY A 68 -16.80 1.75 -1.34
CA GLY A 68 -18.24 1.82 -1.55
C GLY A 68 -18.96 0.62 -0.91
N ILE A 69 -18.47 -0.59 -1.14
CA ILE A 69 -19.02 -1.82 -0.52
C ILE A 69 -18.83 -1.79 1.00
N GLY A 70 -17.66 -1.36 1.48
CA GLY A 70 -17.34 -1.28 2.90
C GLY A 70 -18.22 -0.29 3.68
N PHE A 71 -18.61 0.82 3.05
CA PHE A 71 -19.33 1.91 3.69
C PHE A 71 -20.85 1.86 3.47
N ALA A 72 -21.34 1.22 2.40
CA ALA A 72 -22.76 1.26 2.01
C ALA A 72 -23.78 0.83 3.09
N THR A 73 -23.34 0.07 4.10
CA THR A 73 -24.20 -0.44 5.17
C THR A 73 -23.81 0.09 6.56
N ARG A 74 -23.01 1.15 6.63
CA ARG A 74 -22.32 1.59 7.85
C ARG A 74 -22.47 3.07 8.11
N ASP A 75 -22.69 3.39 9.38
CA ASP A 75 -22.62 4.75 9.89
C ASP A 75 -21.15 5.14 10.08
N LEU A 76 -20.70 6.11 9.30
CA LEU A 76 -19.40 6.74 9.45
C LEU A 76 -19.50 7.88 10.48
N PRO A 77 -18.38 8.33 11.06
CA PRO A 77 -18.36 9.52 11.91
C PRO A 77 -19.02 10.71 11.23
N ALA A 78 -19.67 11.58 12.00
CA ALA A 78 -20.35 12.76 11.46
C ALA A 78 -19.36 13.82 10.93
N GLU A 79 -18.15 13.87 11.51
CA GLU A 79 -17.09 14.81 11.12
C GLU A 79 -15.81 14.05 10.79
N GLY A 80 -15.12 14.50 9.73
CA GLY A 80 -13.77 14.07 9.38
C GLY A 80 -12.75 15.13 9.77
N LEU A 81 -11.47 14.89 9.48
CA LEU A 81 -10.39 15.79 9.91
C LEU A 81 -10.29 17.04 9.02
N ILE A 82 -10.31 16.84 7.71
CA ILE A 82 -10.14 17.84 6.65
C ILE A 82 -11.28 17.73 5.63
N MET A 83 -11.69 16.50 5.34
CA MET A 83 -12.68 16.12 4.32
C MET A 83 -13.73 15.20 4.93
N PRO A 84 -14.83 14.89 4.22
CA PRO A 84 -15.77 13.88 4.68
C PRO A 84 -15.05 12.56 5.00
N PRO A 85 -15.32 11.89 6.14
CA PRO A 85 -14.60 10.69 6.57
C PRO A 85 -14.52 9.59 5.51
N ALA A 86 -15.61 9.42 4.75
CA ALA A 86 -15.66 8.47 3.64
C ALA A 86 -14.56 8.75 2.60
N VAL A 87 -14.31 10.01 2.29
CA VAL A 87 -13.30 10.43 1.31
C VAL A 87 -11.90 10.22 1.87
N GLU A 88 -11.64 10.59 3.13
CA GLU A 88 -10.32 10.42 3.76
C GLU A 88 -9.90 8.96 3.85
N ILE A 89 -10.83 8.10 4.27
CA ILE A 89 -10.60 6.66 4.33
C ILE A 89 -10.43 6.10 2.92
N CYS A 90 -11.27 6.53 1.96
CA CYS A 90 -11.15 6.07 0.58
C CYS A 90 -9.80 6.47 -0.03
N LEU A 91 -9.31 7.67 0.22
CA LEU A 91 -7.98 8.13 -0.19
C LEU A 91 -6.87 7.28 0.44
N SER A 92 -7.00 6.96 1.73
CA SER A 92 -6.05 6.10 2.45
C SER A 92 -5.98 4.69 1.83
N ILE A 93 -7.14 4.12 1.49
CA ILE A 93 -7.23 2.80 0.85
C ILE A 93 -6.71 2.84 -0.59
N ILE A 94 -7.02 3.87 -1.37
CA ILE A 94 -6.49 4.05 -2.73
C ILE A 94 -4.96 4.19 -2.69
N ALA A 95 -4.42 4.99 -1.77
CA ALA A 95 -2.98 5.17 -1.59
C ALA A 95 -2.29 3.86 -1.17
N LEU A 96 -2.95 3.04 -0.34
CA LEU A 96 -2.49 1.68 -0.01
C LEU A 96 -2.42 0.82 -1.26
N GLY A 97 -3.50 0.76 -2.02
CA GLY A 97 -3.58 -0.01 -3.25
C GLY A 97 -2.49 0.38 -4.24
N PHE A 98 -2.31 1.69 -4.45
CA PHE A 98 -1.27 2.24 -5.32
C PHE A 98 0.13 1.85 -4.85
N THR A 99 0.42 1.98 -3.55
CA THR A 99 1.74 1.63 -3.02
C THR A 99 1.99 0.12 -3.09
N SER A 100 1.00 -0.70 -2.78
CA SER A 100 1.08 -2.16 -2.92
C SER A 100 1.25 -2.60 -4.38
N MET A 101 0.64 -1.88 -5.32
CA MET A 101 0.89 -2.06 -6.75
C MET A 101 2.36 -1.72 -7.11
N MET A 102 2.94 -0.67 -6.54
CA MET A 102 4.37 -0.38 -6.75
C MET A 102 5.27 -1.50 -6.21
N PHE A 103 4.94 -2.08 -5.05
CA PHE A 103 5.61 -3.27 -4.52
C PHE A 103 5.46 -4.48 -5.46
N GLY A 104 4.27 -4.69 -6.04
CA GLY A 104 4.05 -5.73 -7.03
C GLY A 104 4.94 -5.55 -8.27
N LEU A 105 5.10 -4.33 -8.78
CA LEU A 105 6.06 -4.04 -9.86
C LEU A 105 7.51 -4.34 -9.46
N VAL A 106 7.91 -4.03 -8.23
CA VAL A 106 9.25 -4.39 -7.71
C VAL A 106 9.43 -5.90 -7.75
N ILE A 107 8.48 -6.68 -7.21
CA ILE A 107 8.53 -8.14 -7.24
C ILE A 107 8.61 -8.65 -8.68
N SER A 108 7.78 -8.10 -9.58
CA SER A 108 7.77 -8.47 -11.00
C SER A 108 9.14 -8.23 -11.66
N SER A 109 9.83 -7.15 -11.31
CA SER A 109 11.15 -6.83 -11.85
C SER A 109 12.29 -7.70 -11.32
N LEU A 110 12.12 -8.30 -10.13
CA LEU A 110 13.13 -9.15 -9.48
C LEU A 110 13.03 -10.61 -9.91
N VAL A 111 11.83 -11.07 -10.20
CA VAL A 111 11.55 -12.49 -10.44
C VAL A 111 11.65 -12.82 -11.93
N LYS A 112 12.26 -13.96 -12.26
CA LYS A 112 12.45 -14.39 -13.66
C LYS A 112 11.26 -15.18 -14.24
N THR A 113 10.44 -15.81 -13.40
CA THR A 113 9.35 -16.69 -13.85
C THR A 113 8.02 -16.32 -13.20
N SER A 114 6.94 -16.37 -14.00
CA SER A 114 5.59 -16.02 -13.53
C SER A 114 5.09 -16.95 -12.40
N GLU A 115 5.55 -18.19 -12.36
CA GLU A 115 5.20 -19.17 -11.32
C GLU A 115 5.62 -18.72 -9.92
N LYS A 116 6.78 -18.07 -9.78
CA LYS A 116 7.31 -17.60 -8.49
C LYS A 116 6.59 -16.36 -7.96
N THR A 117 5.82 -15.65 -8.80
CA THR A 117 5.15 -14.41 -8.40
C THR A 117 3.99 -14.63 -7.44
N MET A 118 3.21 -15.70 -7.63
CA MET A 118 2.03 -15.97 -6.82
C MET A 118 2.40 -16.28 -5.35
N PRO A 119 3.36 -17.18 -5.07
CA PRO A 119 3.81 -17.40 -3.70
C PRO A 119 4.36 -16.13 -3.03
N LEU A 120 5.12 -15.32 -3.76
CA LEU A 120 5.66 -14.05 -3.24
C LEU A 120 4.57 -13.02 -2.95
N LEU A 121 3.53 -12.96 -3.79
CA LEU A 121 2.36 -12.11 -3.56
C LEU A 121 1.64 -12.53 -2.26
N VAL A 122 1.43 -13.84 -2.06
CA VAL A 122 0.78 -14.35 -0.85
C VAL A 122 1.62 -14.03 0.39
N MET A 123 2.94 -14.26 0.33
CA MET A 123 3.85 -13.93 1.42
C MET A 123 3.82 -12.43 1.74
N PHE A 124 3.83 -11.57 0.71
CA PHE A 124 3.69 -10.13 0.86
C PHE A 124 2.37 -9.79 1.58
N ALA A 125 1.24 -10.34 1.13
CA ALA A 125 -0.06 -10.08 1.74
C ALA A 125 -0.11 -10.49 3.23
N ILE A 126 0.44 -11.65 3.59
CA ILE A 126 0.51 -12.12 4.98
C ILE A 126 1.31 -11.13 5.84
N ILE A 127 2.47 -10.66 5.35
CA ILE A 127 3.27 -9.66 6.06
C ILE A 127 2.45 -8.37 6.25
N GLN A 128 1.75 -7.91 5.22
CA GLN A 128 0.93 -6.70 5.32
C GLN A 128 -0.20 -6.83 6.35
N VAL A 129 -0.81 -8.00 6.49
CA VAL A 129 -1.84 -8.29 7.52
C VAL A 129 -1.26 -8.10 8.93
N VAL A 130 -0.07 -8.66 9.17
CA VAL A 130 0.60 -8.62 10.49
C VAL A 130 0.96 -7.19 10.90
N PHE A 131 1.46 -6.39 9.96
CA PHE A 131 1.97 -5.04 10.25
C PHE A 131 0.93 -3.92 10.15
N THR A 132 -0.37 -4.27 10.11
CA THR A 132 -1.46 -3.27 10.12
C THR A 132 -1.56 -2.48 11.42
N GLY A 133 -1.06 -3.00 12.54
CA GLY A 133 -1.26 -2.43 13.88
C GLY A 133 -2.61 -2.77 14.53
N VAL A 134 -3.50 -3.49 13.81
CA VAL A 134 -4.81 -3.90 14.34
C VAL A 134 -4.74 -5.24 15.07
N LEU A 135 -3.93 -6.18 14.56
CA LEU A 135 -3.84 -7.54 15.12
C LEU A 135 -2.76 -7.68 16.19
N PHE A 136 -1.72 -6.85 16.11
CA PHE A 136 -0.58 -6.88 17.01
C PHE A 136 -0.21 -5.44 17.40
N GLN A 137 0.24 -5.26 18.63
CA GLN A 137 0.85 -4.01 19.06
C GLN A 137 2.20 -3.85 18.34
N VAL A 138 2.27 -2.89 17.43
CA VAL A 138 3.47 -2.64 16.60
C VAL A 138 4.35 -1.52 17.15
N TYR A 139 3.76 -0.56 17.87
CA TYR A 139 4.47 0.57 18.46
C TYR A 139 5.13 0.18 19.79
N GLY A 140 6.16 0.93 20.20
CA GLY A 140 6.82 0.74 21.50
C GLY A 140 7.77 -0.47 21.57
N SER A 141 7.97 -1.18 20.44
CA SER A 141 8.89 -2.30 20.31
C SER A 141 10.07 -1.93 19.39
N PRO A 142 11.26 -1.62 19.95
CA PRO A 142 12.44 -1.31 19.15
C PRO A 142 12.80 -2.44 18.18
N GLY A 143 13.09 -2.09 16.93
CA GLY A 143 13.35 -3.02 15.82
C GLY A 143 12.09 -3.38 15.03
N LEU A 144 11.03 -3.81 15.71
CA LEU A 144 9.76 -4.18 15.07
C LEU A 144 9.09 -2.97 14.41
N GLU A 145 9.06 -1.85 15.13
CA GLU A 145 8.42 -0.62 14.68
C GLU A 145 9.09 -0.05 13.41
N GLN A 146 10.43 -0.03 13.38
CA GLN A 146 11.19 0.46 12.24
C GLN A 146 10.99 -0.44 11.00
N PHE A 147 10.84 -1.75 11.21
CA PHE A 147 10.51 -2.65 10.11
C PHE A 147 9.08 -2.43 9.61
N ALA A 148 8.14 -2.14 10.51
CA ALA A 148 6.76 -1.82 10.16
C ALA A 148 6.64 -0.55 9.32
N TRP A 149 7.55 0.42 9.46
CA TRP A 149 7.57 1.63 8.63
C TRP A 149 7.81 1.34 7.13
N LEU A 150 8.34 0.17 6.77
CA LEU A 150 8.46 -0.25 5.38
C LEU A 150 7.16 -0.84 4.81
N MET A 151 6.18 -1.13 5.66
CA MET A 151 4.94 -1.80 5.28
C MET A 151 3.88 -0.76 4.94
N PRO A 152 3.38 -0.70 3.69
CA PRO A 152 2.35 0.28 3.32
C PRO A 152 1.06 0.13 4.12
N SER A 153 0.71 -1.10 4.54
CA SER A 153 -0.49 -1.33 5.36
C SER A 153 -0.43 -0.61 6.70
N ARG A 154 0.75 -0.45 7.31
CA ARG A 154 0.95 0.26 8.58
C ARG A 154 0.51 1.73 8.48
N TRP A 155 0.98 2.42 7.44
CA TRP A 155 0.69 3.83 7.20
C TRP A 155 -0.74 4.07 6.73
N ALA A 156 -1.27 3.18 5.89
CA ALA A 156 -2.65 3.28 5.42
C ALA A 156 -3.66 3.07 6.55
N MET A 157 -3.40 2.07 7.41
CA MET A 157 -4.21 1.82 8.60
C MET A 157 -4.08 2.95 9.61
N ALA A 158 -2.89 3.56 9.73
CA ALA A 158 -2.71 4.75 10.53
C ALA A 158 -3.54 5.92 10.01
N ALA A 159 -3.52 6.23 8.70
CA ALA A 159 -4.35 7.28 8.12
C ALA A 159 -5.86 7.03 8.28
N ALA A 160 -6.33 5.80 8.06
CA ALA A 160 -7.73 5.46 8.32
C ALA A 160 -8.05 5.53 9.83
N GLY A 161 -7.08 5.17 10.67
CA GLY A 161 -7.16 5.21 12.13
C GLY A 161 -7.25 6.60 12.69
N THR A 162 -6.50 7.56 12.14
CA THR A 162 -6.61 8.98 12.53
C THR A 162 -7.98 9.53 12.17
N THR A 163 -8.58 9.17 11.03
CA THR A 163 -9.93 9.65 10.67
C THR A 163 -11.02 9.04 11.56
N LEU A 164 -10.93 7.74 11.84
CA LEU A 164 -11.94 7.01 12.61
C LEU A 164 -11.76 7.07 14.13
N ASP A 165 -10.64 7.63 14.59
CA ASP A 165 -10.21 7.54 15.99
C ASP A 165 -10.07 6.08 16.49
N LEU A 166 -9.39 5.24 15.69
CA LEU A 166 -9.21 3.82 16.03
C LEU A 166 -8.49 3.62 17.37
N ALA A 167 -7.67 4.58 17.79
CA ALA A 167 -6.96 4.56 19.07
C ALA A 167 -7.92 4.43 20.26
N HIS A 168 -9.05 5.15 20.25
CA HIS A 168 -10.05 5.08 21.31
C HIS A 168 -11.17 4.07 21.04
N LEU A 169 -11.40 3.70 19.77
CA LEU A 169 -12.44 2.73 19.41
C LEU A 169 -12.03 1.26 19.63
N MET A 170 -10.74 0.96 19.54
CA MET A 170 -10.20 -0.38 19.78
C MET A 170 -9.93 -0.60 21.28
N PRO A 171 -10.02 -1.86 21.76
CA PRO A 171 -9.57 -2.18 23.11
C PRO A 171 -8.10 -1.78 23.31
N PRO A 172 -7.73 -1.17 24.45
CA PRO A 172 -6.35 -0.80 24.73
C PRO A 172 -5.47 -2.06 24.80
N TRP A 173 -4.24 -1.95 24.32
CA TRP A 173 -3.26 -3.04 24.35
C TRP A 173 -2.81 -3.37 25.78
N ASP A 174 -2.63 -2.35 26.62
CA ASP A 174 -2.39 -2.50 28.06
C ASP A 174 -3.63 -2.05 28.87
N PRO A 175 -4.37 -2.97 29.51
CA PRO A 175 -5.49 -2.62 30.38
C PRO A 175 -5.11 -1.73 31.57
N LYS A 176 -3.83 -1.70 31.97
CA LYS A 176 -3.34 -0.89 33.10
C LYS A 176 -3.01 0.54 32.69
N ASN A 177 -2.71 0.77 31.41
CA ASN A 177 -2.40 2.10 30.86
C ASN A 177 -3.25 2.36 29.61
N PRO A 178 -4.55 2.70 29.76
CA PRO A 178 -5.45 2.90 28.63
C PRO A 178 -5.07 4.07 27.71
N THR A 179 -4.18 4.94 28.16
CA THR A 179 -3.66 6.10 27.42
C THR A 179 -2.41 5.78 26.60
N ASP A 180 -1.86 4.56 26.70
CA ASP A 180 -0.76 4.11 25.86
C ASP A 180 -1.29 3.77 24.46
N LEU A 181 -1.49 4.82 23.67
CA LEU A 181 -2.07 4.75 22.33
C LEU A 181 -0.96 4.83 21.27
N ASP A 182 -1.22 4.24 20.11
CA ASP A 182 -0.33 4.31 18.96
C ASP A 182 -0.19 5.77 18.48
N PRO A 183 1.01 6.37 18.52
CA PRO A 183 1.21 7.75 18.07
C PRO A 183 0.83 7.98 16.61
N LEU A 184 0.92 6.95 15.76
CA LEU A 184 0.55 7.06 14.35
C LEU A 184 -0.97 7.20 14.15
N TRP A 185 -1.78 6.89 15.17
CA TRP A 185 -3.24 6.97 15.15
C TRP A 185 -3.79 8.24 15.81
N GLU A 186 -2.93 9.20 16.16
CA GLU A 186 -3.34 10.47 16.75
C GLU A 186 -4.37 11.19 15.86
N HIS A 187 -5.53 11.53 16.42
CA HIS A 187 -6.67 12.15 15.71
C HIS A 187 -6.38 13.60 15.33
N THR A 188 -5.44 13.81 14.40
CA THR A 188 -5.04 15.12 13.90
C THR A 188 -4.85 15.13 12.39
N ALA A 189 -5.21 16.25 11.77
CA ALA A 189 -5.07 16.46 10.33
C ALA A 189 -3.59 16.39 9.88
N SER A 190 -2.67 16.86 10.74
CA SER A 190 -1.23 16.75 10.52
C SER A 190 -0.77 15.30 10.46
N GLN A 191 -1.20 14.46 11.41
CA GLN A 191 -0.80 13.06 11.43
C GLN A 191 -1.37 12.29 10.24
N TRP A 192 -2.63 12.55 9.88
CA TRP A 192 -3.23 12.02 8.65
C TRP A 192 -2.40 12.36 7.40
N GLY A 193 -2.03 13.64 7.26
CA GLY A 193 -1.21 14.11 6.14
C GLY A 193 0.17 13.45 6.08
N ILE A 194 0.83 13.29 7.24
CA ILE A 194 2.12 12.58 7.34
C ILE A 194 1.97 11.12 6.91
N ASN A 195 0.93 10.44 7.40
CA ASN A 195 0.68 9.03 7.06
C ASN A 195 0.51 8.83 5.55
N ILE A 196 -0.28 9.68 4.89
CA ILE A 196 -0.46 9.65 3.43
C ILE A 196 0.84 10.01 2.71
N ALA A 197 1.56 11.03 3.17
CA ALA A 197 2.81 11.47 2.53
C ALA A 197 3.88 10.36 2.56
N VAL A 198 4.06 9.69 3.71
CA VAL A 198 5.02 8.59 3.83
C VAL A 198 4.61 7.40 2.97
N LEU A 199 3.32 7.07 2.93
CA LEU A 199 2.79 6.00 2.09
C LEU A 199 3.08 6.26 0.60
N LEU A 200 2.82 7.47 0.11
CA LEU A 200 3.15 7.85 -1.26
C LEU A 200 4.66 7.89 -1.52
N ALA A 201 5.47 8.33 -0.54
CA ALA A 201 6.92 8.32 -0.63
C ALA A 201 7.46 6.88 -0.78
N LEU A 202 6.91 5.90 -0.06
CA LEU A 202 7.23 4.48 -0.26
C LEU A 202 6.92 4.03 -1.70
N GLY A 203 5.76 4.43 -2.25
CA GLY A 203 5.41 4.16 -3.63
C GLY A 203 6.42 4.74 -4.63
N VAL A 204 6.86 5.97 -4.42
CA VAL A 204 7.89 6.64 -5.22
C VAL A 204 9.24 5.91 -5.12
N ILE A 205 9.67 5.52 -3.92
CA ILE A 205 10.89 4.74 -3.69
C ILE A 205 10.82 3.40 -4.44
N CYS A 206 9.68 2.70 -4.38
CA CYS A 206 9.47 1.49 -5.17
C CYS A 206 9.56 1.77 -6.68
N GLY A 207 9.02 2.89 -7.17
CA GLY A 207 9.15 3.31 -8.57
C GLY A 207 10.60 3.50 -8.99
N PHE A 208 11.41 4.18 -8.18
CA PHE A 208 12.84 4.31 -8.40
C PHE A 208 13.56 2.96 -8.37
N ALA A 209 13.18 2.06 -7.47
CA ALA A 209 13.72 0.71 -7.39
C ALA A 209 13.43 -0.08 -8.68
N VAL A 210 12.19 -0.05 -9.18
CA VAL A 210 11.81 -0.68 -10.46
C VAL A 210 12.62 -0.08 -11.61
N ALA A 211 12.71 1.25 -11.71
CA ALA A 211 13.49 1.92 -12.74
C ALA A 211 14.97 1.48 -12.73
N ARG A 212 15.56 1.30 -11.53
CA ARG A 212 16.93 0.82 -11.37
C ARG A 212 17.08 -0.67 -11.73
N LEU A 213 16.11 -1.50 -11.37
CA LEU A 213 16.11 -2.94 -11.68
C LEU A 213 15.91 -3.22 -13.17
N LEU A 214 15.12 -2.40 -13.86
CA LEU A 214 14.98 -2.46 -15.31
C LEU A 214 16.30 -2.17 -16.04
N ARG A 215 17.19 -1.34 -15.49
CA ARG A 215 18.54 -1.12 -16.07
C ARG A 215 19.38 -2.40 -16.11
N ARG A 216 19.17 -3.34 -15.19
CA ARG A 216 19.96 -4.58 -15.14
C ARG A 216 19.63 -5.52 -16.31
N HIS A 217 18.46 -5.36 -16.91
CA HIS A 217 17.92 -6.19 -17.98
C HIS A 217 18.12 -5.58 -19.38
N GLU A 218 18.84 -4.46 -19.49
CA GLU A 218 19.20 -3.90 -20.79
C GLU A 218 20.28 -4.77 -21.48
N PRO A 219 20.21 -4.95 -22.82
CA PRO A 219 21.26 -5.62 -23.58
C PRO A 219 22.62 -4.93 -23.36
N GLU A 220 23.69 -5.73 -23.26
CA GLU A 220 25.04 -5.26 -22.91
C GLU A 220 25.55 -4.11 -23.81
N VAL A 221 25.06 -4.02 -25.04
CA VAL A 221 25.40 -2.98 -26.03
C VAL A 221 25.00 -1.56 -25.59
N MET A 222 24.03 -1.43 -24.67
CA MET A 222 23.52 -0.14 -24.17
C MET A 222 24.04 0.23 -22.76
N ARG A 223 24.90 -0.61 -22.14
CA ARG A 223 25.62 -0.27 -20.91
C ARG A 223 26.87 0.56 -21.25
N LYS A 224 26.68 1.80 -21.69
CA LYS A 224 27.74 2.82 -21.69
C LYS A 224 27.33 3.95 -20.76
#